data_AF-A0A420SPQ5-F1
#
_entry.id   AF-A0A420SPQ5-F1
#
_cell.length_a   1.000
_cell.length_b   1.000
_cell.length_c   1.000
_cell.angle_alpha   90.00
_cell.angle_beta   90.00
_cell.angle_gamma   90.00
#
_symmetry.space_group_name_H-M   'P 1'
#
loop_
_entity.id
_entity.type
_entity.pdbx_description
1 polymer ?
#
loop_
_entity_poly.entity_id
_entity_poly.type
_entity_poly.pdbx_seq_one_letter_code
_entity_poly.pdbx_strand_id
1 'polypeptide(L)'
;MYNSSTSSSQPTAYGTPSESPTKGDPVSRGIIEESVAEELHIKFFTELLPQYPLILPDAPLSWQTLQQARPALFRAVLATSSSCFRPDLWTPLFRDAERYVMEQTMIYGRKSLDLIQAALVLVTWSHPPDKFEHLNFSQFIDITAAMVIDLRCSNDERYEIMTSDPGVLYTKEYLETVRAFSACYFLCSRFSTFTSSDIQQLS
;
A
#
# COMPACT_ATOMS: atom_id res chain seq x y z
N MET A 1 41.12 44.93 -31.22
CA MET A 1 41.22 43.47 -31.49
C MET A 1 41.16 42.78 -30.13
N TYR A 2 40.00 42.26 -29.74
CA TYR A 2 39.74 41.67 -28.42
C TYR A 2 39.24 40.24 -28.59
N ASN A 3 39.65 39.39 -27.65
CA ASN A 3 39.81 37.93 -27.71
C ASN A 3 38.60 37.08 -28.11
N SER A 4 38.88 35.98 -28.82
CA SER A 4 38.02 34.83 -28.99
C SER A 4 38.25 33.81 -27.87
N SER A 5 37.26 33.63 -26.99
CA SER A 5 37.17 32.52 -26.05
C SER A 5 35.77 31.93 -26.16
N THR A 6 35.58 30.98 -27.07
CA THR A 6 34.31 30.28 -27.23
C THR A 6 34.22 29.19 -26.17
N SER A 7 33.47 29.49 -25.11
CA SER A 7 33.13 28.55 -24.03
C SER A 7 32.25 27.41 -24.58
N SER A 8 32.72 26.17 -24.42
CA SER A 8 31.95 24.96 -24.75
C SER A 8 30.88 24.71 -23.69
N SER A 9 29.61 24.88 -24.04
CA SER A 9 28.50 24.42 -23.19
C SER A 9 28.26 22.93 -23.47
N GLN A 10 28.75 22.07 -22.57
CA GLN A 10 28.29 20.67 -22.49
C GLN A 10 26.83 20.65 -22.00
N PRO A 11 25.94 19.83 -22.59
CA PRO A 11 24.65 19.55 -21.98
C PRO A 11 24.87 18.65 -20.77
N THR A 12 24.51 19.13 -19.58
CA THR A 12 24.40 18.31 -18.37
C THR A 12 23.34 17.24 -18.62
N ALA A 13 23.80 16.01 -18.82
CA ALA A 13 22.95 14.83 -18.81
C ALA A 13 22.27 14.74 -17.44
N TYR A 14 20.96 14.97 -17.41
CA TYR A 14 20.14 14.60 -16.26
C TYR A 14 20.23 13.09 -16.12
N GLY A 15 21.03 12.64 -15.15
CA GLY A 15 21.05 11.26 -14.71
C GLY A 15 19.66 10.92 -14.19
N THR A 16 18.89 10.19 -14.99
CA THR A 16 17.68 9.53 -14.52
C THR A 16 18.14 8.42 -13.57
N PRO A 17 17.75 8.40 -12.28
CA PRO A 17 17.82 7.17 -11.53
C PRO A 17 16.73 6.28 -12.12
N SER A 18 17.11 5.44 -13.07
CA SER A 18 16.33 4.27 -13.43
C SER A 18 16.48 3.27 -12.28
N GLU A 19 15.86 3.56 -11.14
CA GLU A 19 15.58 2.52 -10.15
C GLU A 19 14.47 1.66 -10.75
N SER A 20 14.87 0.50 -11.28
CA SER A 20 13.98 -0.63 -11.50
C SER A 20 13.14 -0.88 -10.23
N PRO A 21 11.93 -1.45 -10.34
CA PRO A 21 11.06 -1.62 -9.17
C PRO A 21 11.86 -2.34 -8.11
N THR A 22 11.87 -1.80 -6.90
CA THR A 22 12.69 -2.24 -5.76
C THR A 22 12.96 -3.75 -5.83
N LYS A 23 14.09 -4.14 -6.40
CA LYS A 23 14.27 -5.50 -6.96
C LYS A 23 14.58 -6.46 -5.83
N GLY A 24 13.52 -6.95 -5.18
CA GLY A 24 13.58 -7.80 -4.00
C GLY A 24 12.67 -7.29 -2.88
N ASP A 25 12.09 -8.21 -2.13
CA ASP A 25 11.37 -7.94 -0.88
C ASP A 25 12.33 -7.57 0.27
N PRO A 26 11.82 -6.99 1.38
CA PRO A 26 12.65 -6.59 2.51
C PRO A 26 13.54 -7.70 3.10
N VAL A 27 13.09 -8.95 3.02
CA VAL A 27 13.81 -10.12 3.54
C VAL A 27 14.99 -10.44 2.61
N SER A 28 14.74 -10.54 1.31
CA SER A 28 15.76 -10.79 0.27
C SER A 28 16.85 -9.71 0.23
N ARG A 29 16.50 -8.49 0.62
CA ARG A 29 17.42 -7.34 0.69
C ARG A 29 18.17 -7.25 2.02
N GLY A 30 17.90 -8.14 2.97
CA GLY A 30 18.51 -8.11 4.30
C GLY A 30 18.10 -6.93 5.15
N ILE A 31 16.94 -6.31 4.88
CA ILE A 31 16.37 -5.26 5.74
C ILE A 31 15.88 -5.88 7.04
N ILE A 32 15.34 -7.10 6.95
CA ILE A 32 14.91 -7.90 8.10
C ILE A 32 15.34 -9.35 7.93
N GLU A 33 15.53 -10.05 9.04
CA GLU A 33 15.77 -11.49 9.06
C GLU A 33 14.47 -12.27 8.82
N GLU A 34 14.57 -13.48 8.28
CA GLU A 34 13.43 -14.37 8.04
C GLU A 34 12.65 -14.68 9.33
N SER A 35 13.36 -14.87 10.44
CA SER A 35 12.78 -15.11 11.78
C SER A 35 11.90 -13.94 12.23
N VAL A 36 12.34 -12.72 11.99
CA VAL A 36 11.60 -11.49 12.31
C VAL A 36 10.42 -11.31 11.35
N ALA A 37 10.58 -11.65 10.08
CA ALA A 37 9.48 -11.61 9.11
C ALA A 37 8.34 -12.56 9.50
N GLU A 38 8.67 -13.77 9.94
CA GLU A 38 7.70 -14.74 10.45
C GLU A 38 7.01 -14.22 11.73
N GLU A 39 7.78 -13.70 12.69
CA GLU A 39 7.26 -13.12 13.94
C GLU A 39 6.24 -12.00 13.64
N LEU A 40 6.62 -11.04 12.80
CA LEU A 40 5.78 -9.89 12.44
C LEU A 40 4.53 -10.32 11.65
N HIS A 41 4.66 -11.31 10.77
CA HIS A 41 3.55 -11.88 10.04
C HIS A 41 2.52 -12.51 11.00
N ILE A 42 2.97 -13.39 11.91
CA ILE A 42 2.07 -14.03 12.89
C ILE A 42 1.34 -12.96 13.70
N LYS A 43 2.10 -12.00 14.26
CA LYS A 43 1.54 -10.93 15.09
C LYS A 43 0.52 -10.06 14.35
N PHE A 44 0.71 -9.82 13.05
CA PHE A 44 -0.29 -9.13 12.24
C PHE A 44 -1.63 -9.84 12.29
N PHE A 45 -1.64 -11.14 11.96
CA PHE A 45 -2.86 -11.92 11.84
C PHE A 45 -3.51 -12.26 13.19
N THR A 46 -2.71 -12.37 14.26
CA THR A 46 -3.22 -12.73 15.59
C THR A 46 -3.60 -11.52 16.44
N GLU A 47 -2.94 -10.37 16.28
CA GLU A 47 -3.12 -9.22 17.18
C GLU A 47 -3.67 -7.97 16.49
N LEU A 48 -3.25 -7.66 15.25
CA LEU A 48 -3.66 -6.43 14.56
C LEU A 48 -4.92 -6.63 13.72
N LEU A 49 -4.94 -7.66 12.87
CA LEU A 49 -6.05 -7.92 11.97
C LEU A 49 -7.41 -8.12 12.69
N PRO A 50 -7.48 -8.79 13.86
CA PRO A 50 -8.74 -8.91 14.60
C PRO A 50 -9.31 -7.56 15.08
N GLN A 51 -8.47 -6.52 15.22
CA GLN A 51 -8.93 -5.19 15.63
C GLN A 51 -9.63 -4.46 14.49
N TYR A 52 -9.11 -4.60 13.26
CA TYR A 52 -9.70 -4.03 12.05
C TYR A 52 -9.64 -5.05 10.90
N PRO A 53 -10.68 -5.89 10.72
CA PRO A 53 -10.68 -6.96 9.72
C PRO A 53 -10.96 -6.40 8.32
N LEU A 54 -10.05 -5.56 7.82
CA LEU A 54 -10.13 -4.90 6.52
C LEU A 54 -9.79 -5.85 5.37
N ILE A 55 -8.97 -6.86 5.66
CA ILE A 55 -8.55 -7.90 4.74
C ILE A 55 -8.78 -9.25 5.41
N LEU A 56 -9.22 -10.25 4.67
CA LEU A 56 -9.35 -11.61 5.19
C LEU A 56 -8.83 -12.56 4.13
N PRO A 57 -7.51 -12.78 4.06
CA PRO A 57 -6.97 -13.79 3.17
C PRO A 57 -7.49 -15.17 3.58
N ASP A 58 -7.75 -16.03 2.59
CA ASP A 58 -8.24 -17.38 2.84
C ASP A 58 -7.10 -18.26 3.37
N ALA A 59 -7.33 -18.84 4.56
CA ALA A 59 -6.43 -19.71 5.31
C ALA A 59 -5.17 -19.02 5.92
N PRO A 60 -4.56 -19.60 6.98
CA PRO A 60 -3.28 -19.10 7.51
C PRO A 60 -2.21 -19.28 6.44
N LEU A 61 -1.98 -18.24 5.65
CA LEU A 61 -0.88 -18.18 4.70
C LEU A 61 0.41 -18.20 5.53
N SER A 62 1.37 -19.05 5.16
CA SER A 62 2.73 -18.86 5.65
C SER A 62 3.25 -17.51 5.12
N TRP A 63 4.18 -16.91 5.83
CA TRP A 63 4.78 -15.64 5.40
C TRP A 63 5.41 -15.75 3.99
N GLN A 64 5.96 -16.91 3.64
CA GLN A 64 6.52 -17.21 2.32
C GLN A 64 5.45 -17.29 1.23
N THR A 65 4.31 -17.93 1.51
CA THR A 65 3.19 -17.99 0.55
C THR A 65 2.62 -16.58 0.33
N LEU A 66 2.49 -15.78 1.39
CA LEU A 66 2.05 -14.39 1.27
C LEU A 66 3.04 -13.54 0.47
N GLN A 67 4.34 -13.69 0.73
CA GLN A 67 5.42 -13.02 0.01
C GLN A 67 5.36 -13.29 -1.50
N GLN A 68 5.10 -14.54 -1.92
CA GLN A 68 5.04 -14.92 -3.33
C GLN A 68 3.71 -14.54 -4.00
N ALA A 69 2.59 -14.78 -3.32
CA ALA A 69 1.26 -14.58 -3.90
C ALA A 69 0.84 -13.10 -3.89
N ARG A 70 1.23 -12.36 -2.85
CA ARG A 70 0.74 -11.01 -2.53
C ARG A 70 1.88 -10.13 -2.00
N PRO A 71 2.86 -9.80 -2.87
CA PRO A 71 4.07 -9.10 -2.46
C PRO A 71 3.82 -7.69 -1.92
N ALA A 72 2.77 -6.99 -2.39
CA ALA A 72 2.45 -5.66 -1.85
C ALA A 72 1.91 -5.79 -0.42
N LEU A 73 0.96 -6.70 -0.22
CA LEU A 73 0.36 -6.93 1.08
C LEU A 73 1.39 -7.44 2.09
N PHE A 74 2.28 -8.33 1.69
CA PHE A 74 3.37 -8.79 2.55
C PHE A 74 4.20 -7.63 3.12
N ARG A 75 4.61 -6.67 2.27
CA ARG A 75 5.37 -5.49 2.72
C ARG A 75 4.55 -4.62 3.69
N ALA A 76 3.27 -4.40 3.38
CA ALA A 76 2.37 -3.64 4.25
C ALA A 76 2.19 -4.31 5.62
N VAL A 77 2.01 -5.64 5.65
CA VAL A 77 1.91 -6.44 6.87
C VAL A 77 3.15 -6.28 7.76
N LEU A 78 4.35 -6.40 7.17
CA LEU A 78 5.60 -6.22 7.91
C LEU A 78 5.73 -4.81 8.47
N ALA A 79 5.46 -3.79 7.65
CA ALA A 79 5.50 -2.38 8.07
C ALA A 79 4.53 -2.12 9.24
N THR A 80 3.28 -2.56 9.12
CA THR A 80 2.26 -2.36 10.14
C THR A 80 2.58 -3.12 11.43
N SER A 81 3.00 -4.38 11.38
CA SER A 81 3.41 -5.09 12.59
C SER A 81 4.64 -4.48 13.24
N SER A 82 5.60 -4.00 12.45
CA SER A 82 6.80 -3.38 13.01
C SER A 82 6.48 -2.11 13.80
N SER A 83 5.43 -1.35 13.44
CA SER A 83 5.06 -0.15 14.20
C SER A 83 4.71 -0.46 15.67
N CYS A 84 4.08 -1.61 15.93
CA CYS A 84 3.67 -2.02 17.27
C CYS A 84 4.73 -2.85 18.00
N PHE A 85 5.49 -3.69 17.29
CA PHE A 85 6.34 -4.71 17.92
C PHE A 85 7.85 -4.51 17.72
N ARG A 86 8.27 -3.78 16.67
CA ARG A 86 9.67 -3.48 16.33
C ARG A 86 9.79 -2.06 15.76
N PRO A 87 9.61 -1.01 16.59
CA PRO A 87 9.57 0.38 16.10
C PRO A 87 10.85 0.83 15.38
N ASP A 88 11.97 0.17 15.67
CA ASP A 88 13.26 0.32 14.99
C ASP A 88 13.20 -0.04 13.50
N LEU A 89 12.37 -1.01 13.14
CA LEU A 89 12.20 -1.48 11.76
C LEU A 89 11.05 -0.78 11.02
N TRP A 90 10.21 -0.02 11.72
CA TRP A 90 9.02 0.60 11.13
C TRP A 90 9.35 1.59 10.02
N THR A 91 10.25 2.53 10.26
CA THR A 91 10.58 3.55 9.24
C THR A 91 11.11 2.93 7.93
N PRO A 92 12.11 2.03 7.94
CA PRO A 92 12.61 1.43 6.70
C PRO A 92 11.58 0.52 6.02
N LEU A 93 10.80 -0.28 6.77
CA LEU A 93 9.79 -1.16 6.19
C LEU A 93 8.62 -0.38 5.61
N PHE A 94 8.17 0.67 6.29
CA PHE A 94 7.09 1.52 5.83
C PHE A 94 7.46 2.23 4.53
N ARG A 95 8.65 2.83 4.46
CA ARG A 95 9.15 3.48 3.23
C ARG A 95 9.29 2.51 2.07
N ASP A 96 9.72 1.28 2.34
CA ASP A 96 9.81 0.23 1.34
C ASP A 96 8.41 -0.18 0.81
N ALA A 97 7.45 -0.39 1.71
CA ALA A 97 6.08 -0.73 1.35
C ALA A 97 5.38 0.39 0.57
N GLU A 98 5.51 1.63 1.04
CA GLU A 98 4.97 2.82 0.38
C GLU A 98 5.55 2.97 -1.03
N ARG A 99 6.88 2.95 -1.14
CA ARG A 99 7.55 3.05 -2.45
C ARG A 99 7.10 1.96 -3.40
N TYR A 100 7.04 0.71 -2.94
CA TYR A 100 6.63 -0.40 -3.78
C TYR A 100 5.22 -0.21 -4.34
N VAL A 101 4.25 0.14 -3.48
CA VAL A 101 2.87 0.38 -3.91
C VAL A 101 2.80 1.57 -4.88
N MET A 102 3.47 2.68 -4.60
CA MET A 102 3.52 3.85 -5.48
C MET A 102 4.16 3.55 -6.84
N GLU A 103 5.27 2.82 -6.86
CA GLU A 103 5.93 2.39 -8.10
C GLU A 103 5.00 1.50 -8.94
N GLN A 104 4.42 0.46 -8.32
CA GLN A 104 3.52 -0.47 -9.02
C GLN A 104 2.29 0.25 -9.60
N THR A 105 1.71 1.19 -8.85
CA THR A 105 0.48 1.89 -9.25
C THR A 105 0.74 3.04 -10.22
N MET A 106 1.67 3.93 -9.92
CA MET A 106 1.87 5.18 -10.65
C MET A 106 2.82 5.02 -11.84
N ILE A 107 3.85 4.19 -11.72
CA ILE A 107 4.84 4.01 -12.79
C ILE A 107 4.40 2.89 -13.72
N TYR A 108 4.01 1.74 -13.17
CA TYR A 108 3.61 0.58 -13.98
C TYR A 108 2.12 0.52 -14.29
N GLY A 109 1.30 1.39 -13.70
CA GLY A 109 -0.16 1.40 -13.94
C GLY A 109 -0.88 0.15 -13.46
N ARG A 110 -0.25 -0.65 -12.57
CA ARG A 110 -0.83 -1.92 -12.11
C ARG A 110 -1.93 -1.67 -11.11
N LYS A 111 -2.99 -2.47 -11.22
CA LYS A 111 -4.17 -2.42 -10.36
C LYS A 111 -4.53 -3.84 -10.00
N SER A 112 -4.53 -4.13 -8.72
CA SER A 112 -4.82 -5.46 -8.22
C SER A 112 -5.39 -5.37 -6.81
N LEU A 113 -6.10 -6.43 -6.41
CA LEU A 113 -6.59 -6.56 -5.05
C LEU A 113 -5.44 -6.53 -4.03
N ASP A 114 -4.28 -7.11 -4.36
CA ASP A 114 -3.06 -7.06 -3.53
C ASP A 114 -2.62 -5.61 -3.24
N LEU A 115 -2.54 -4.75 -4.26
CA LEU A 115 -2.16 -3.35 -4.10
C LEU A 115 -3.18 -2.55 -3.29
N ILE A 116 -4.47 -2.80 -3.53
CA ILE A 116 -5.56 -2.17 -2.77
C ILE A 116 -5.47 -2.57 -1.31
N GLN A 117 -5.36 -3.87 -1.01
CA GLN A 117 -5.25 -4.39 0.35
C GLN A 117 -4.02 -3.85 1.07
N ALA A 118 -2.86 -3.85 0.41
CA ALA A 118 -1.63 -3.26 0.95
C ALA A 118 -1.83 -1.79 1.32
N ALA A 119 -2.48 -1.03 0.44
CA ALA A 119 -2.72 0.38 0.67
C ALA A 119 -3.71 0.66 1.80
N LEU A 120 -4.78 -0.12 1.90
CA LEU A 120 -5.71 -0.05 3.03
C LEU A 120 -5.03 -0.36 4.36
N VAL A 121 -4.15 -1.37 4.40
CA VAL A 121 -3.38 -1.73 5.60
C VAL A 121 -2.43 -0.60 6.00
N LEU A 122 -1.67 -0.05 5.04
CA LEU A 122 -0.78 1.07 5.31
C LEU A 122 -1.56 2.26 5.85
N VAL A 123 -2.64 2.69 5.19
CA VAL A 123 -3.45 3.84 5.61
C VAL A 123 -4.06 3.67 7.00
N THR A 124 -4.53 2.46 7.34
CA THR A 124 -5.24 2.21 8.60
C THR A 124 -4.32 2.25 9.81
N TRP A 125 -3.13 1.66 9.70
CA TRP A 125 -2.17 1.56 10.81
C TRP A 125 -0.99 2.52 10.68
N SER A 126 -1.08 3.46 9.76
CA SER A 126 -0.20 4.60 9.78
C SER A 126 -0.49 5.43 11.02
N HIS A 127 0.39 5.38 12.01
CA HIS A 127 0.35 6.33 13.09
C HIS A 127 0.55 7.75 12.53
N PRO A 128 -0.14 8.78 13.05
CA PRO A 128 0.20 10.16 12.76
C PRO A 128 1.57 10.44 13.41
N PRO A 129 2.64 10.66 12.64
CA PRO A 129 3.94 10.85 13.25
C PRO A 129 4.17 12.35 13.34
N ASP A 130 4.56 12.83 14.52
CA ASP A 130 5.05 14.19 14.75
C ASP A 130 6.24 14.61 13.85
N LYS A 131 6.75 13.72 12.97
CA LYS A 131 7.89 13.95 12.07
C LYS A 131 7.79 13.26 10.69
N PHE A 132 6.60 13.06 10.14
CA PHE A 132 6.44 12.67 8.73
C PHE A 132 5.71 13.78 7.96
N GLU A 133 6.38 14.92 7.79
CA GLU A 133 5.91 16.06 6.96
C GLU A 133 5.66 15.71 5.48
N HIS A 134 5.86 14.46 5.06
CA HIS A 134 5.83 14.06 3.66
C HIS A 134 4.90 12.88 3.34
N LEU A 135 4.21 12.29 4.32
CA LEU A 135 3.23 11.25 4.01
C LEU A 135 1.86 11.84 3.75
N ASN A 136 1.46 11.90 2.48
CA ASN A 136 0.12 12.31 2.11
C ASN A 136 -0.81 11.09 2.17
N PHE A 137 -1.27 10.70 3.36
CA PHE A 137 -2.28 9.64 3.53
C PHE A 137 -3.48 9.82 2.61
N SER A 138 -3.87 11.08 2.40
CA SER A 138 -4.88 11.50 1.43
C SER A 138 -4.57 11.03 0.00
N GLN A 139 -3.31 11.13 -0.45
CA GLN A 139 -2.92 10.64 -1.77
C GLN A 139 -2.99 9.12 -1.84
N PHE A 140 -2.62 8.41 -0.77
CA PHE A 140 -2.69 6.95 -0.74
C PHE A 140 -4.13 6.44 -0.80
N ILE A 141 -5.05 7.08 -0.06
CA ILE A 141 -6.47 6.72 -0.11
C ILE A 141 -7.09 7.10 -1.47
N ASP A 142 -6.69 8.22 -2.08
CA ASP A 142 -7.15 8.62 -3.41
C ASP A 142 -6.69 7.65 -4.50
N ILE A 143 -5.42 7.23 -4.46
CA ILE A 143 -4.89 6.21 -5.37
C ILE A 143 -5.62 4.88 -5.17
N THR A 144 -5.87 4.50 -3.92
CA THR A 144 -6.63 3.28 -3.61
C THR A 144 -8.06 3.36 -4.16
N ALA A 145 -8.75 4.49 -3.98
CA ALA A 145 -10.08 4.71 -4.50
C ALA A 145 -10.11 4.66 -6.05
N ALA A 146 -9.13 5.28 -6.70
CA ALA A 146 -8.98 5.22 -8.15
C ALA A 146 -8.78 3.77 -8.63
N MET A 147 -7.93 2.98 -7.97
CA MET A 147 -7.76 1.55 -8.29
C MET A 147 -9.06 0.76 -8.13
N VAL A 148 -9.82 1.00 -7.07
CA VAL A 148 -11.12 0.33 -6.84
C VAL A 148 -12.10 0.67 -7.96
N ILE A 149 -12.21 1.96 -8.33
CA ILE A 149 -13.10 2.41 -9.41
C ILE A 149 -12.69 1.75 -10.74
N ASP A 150 -11.40 1.77 -11.07
CA ASP A 150 -10.89 1.18 -12.31
C ASP A 150 -11.16 -0.32 -12.39
N LEU A 151 -10.97 -1.06 -11.28
CA LEU A 151 -11.29 -2.49 -11.24
C LEU A 151 -12.80 -2.75 -11.35
N ARG A 152 -13.64 -1.92 -10.74
CA ARG A 152 -15.11 -2.03 -10.87
C ARG A 152 -15.62 -1.69 -12.26
N CYS A 153 -14.93 -0.80 -12.97
CA CYS A 153 -15.22 -0.46 -14.36
C CYS A 153 -14.59 -1.43 -15.35
N SER A 154 -13.75 -2.37 -14.88
CA SER A 154 -13.19 -3.41 -15.73
C SER A 154 -14.22 -4.50 -16.01
N ASN A 155 -14.19 -5.07 -17.22
CA ASN A 155 -15.04 -6.20 -17.60
C ASN A 155 -14.58 -7.54 -16.99
N ASP A 156 -13.94 -7.51 -15.80
CA ASP A 156 -13.50 -8.71 -15.09
C ASP A 156 -14.57 -9.09 -14.06
N GLU A 157 -15.23 -10.23 -14.30
CA GLU A 157 -16.32 -10.78 -13.49
C GLU A 157 -15.95 -10.89 -12.00
N ARG A 158 -14.66 -10.95 -11.66
CA ARG A 158 -14.17 -11.00 -10.27
C ARG A 158 -14.37 -9.71 -9.49
N TYR A 159 -14.60 -8.58 -10.16
CA TYR A 159 -14.81 -7.27 -9.56
C TYR A 159 -16.23 -6.71 -9.79
N GLU A 160 -17.09 -7.44 -10.50
CA GLU A 160 -18.51 -7.12 -10.61
C GLU A 160 -19.22 -7.38 -9.28
N ILE A 161 -19.70 -6.32 -8.64
CA ILE A 161 -20.53 -6.44 -7.43
C ILE A 161 -21.97 -6.70 -7.87
N MET A 162 -22.36 -7.97 -7.96
CA MET A 162 -23.75 -8.37 -8.25
C MET A 162 -24.64 -7.97 -7.07
N THR A 163 -25.52 -6.98 -7.28
CA THR A 163 -26.33 -6.40 -6.19
C THR A 163 -27.60 -7.18 -5.87
N SER A 164 -27.94 -8.27 -6.58
CA SER A 164 -29.25 -8.91 -6.40
C SER A 164 -29.32 -10.36 -6.91
N ASP A 165 -28.65 -11.30 -6.24
CA ASP A 165 -29.15 -12.69 -6.26
C ASP A 165 -28.87 -13.42 -4.93
N PRO A 166 -29.89 -13.64 -4.08
CA PRO A 166 -29.73 -14.37 -2.82
C PRO A 166 -29.41 -15.87 -3.00
N GLY A 167 -29.38 -16.39 -4.23
CA GLY A 167 -29.13 -17.82 -4.53
C GLY A 167 -27.71 -18.20 -4.96
N VAL A 168 -26.79 -17.24 -5.15
CA VAL A 168 -25.42 -17.52 -5.63
C VAL A 168 -24.50 -17.89 -4.47
N LEU A 169 -23.79 -19.01 -4.59
CA LEU A 169 -22.69 -19.34 -3.69
C LEU A 169 -21.57 -18.33 -3.91
N TYR A 170 -21.45 -17.36 -2.99
CA TYR A 170 -20.38 -16.38 -3.02
C TYR A 170 -19.02 -17.08 -2.92
N THR A 171 -18.18 -16.88 -3.94
CA THR A 171 -16.78 -17.31 -3.89
C THR A 171 -16.06 -16.51 -2.81
N LYS A 172 -15.03 -17.10 -2.21
CA LYS A 172 -14.29 -16.44 -1.12
C LYS A 172 -13.55 -15.21 -1.62
N GLU A 173 -13.07 -15.26 -2.85
CA GLU A 173 -12.45 -14.17 -3.59
C GLU A 173 -13.43 -13.00 -3.75
N TYR A 174 -14.72 -13.27 -4.01
CA TYR A 174 -15.75 -12.24 -4.06
C TYR A 174 -15.94 -11.56 -2.70
N LEU A 175 -16.06 -12.33 -1.62
CA LEU A 175 -16.19 -11.78 -0.27
C LEU A 175 -14.98 -10.94 0.14
N GLU A 176 -13.79 -11.35 -0.32
CA GLU A 176 -12.56 -10.60 -0.12
C GLU A 176 -12.56 -9.26 -0.87
N THR A 177 -12.96 -9.25 -2.14
CA THR A 177 -13.13 -8.03 -2.95
C THR A 177 -14.14 -7.07 -2.32
N VAL A 178 -15.33 -7.57 -1.97
CA VAL A 178 -16.39 -6.76 -1.34
C VAL A 178 -15.87 -6.12 -0.05
N ARG A 179 -15.18 -6.89 0.80
CA ARG A 179 -14.60 -6.37 2.04
C ARG A 179 -13.57 -5.27 1.79
N ALA A 180 -12.64 -5.48 0.85
CA ALA A 180 -11.63 -4.47 0.51
C ALA A 180 -12.28 -3.19 -0.04
N PHE A 181 -13.30 -3.31 -0.89
CA PHE A 181 -13.99 -2.16 -1.47
C PHE A 181 -14.82 -1.41 -0.41
N SER A 182 -15.51 -2.14 0.48
CA SER A 182 -16.21 -1.54 1.62
C SER A 182 -15.24 -0.84 2.59
N ALA A 183 -14.07 -1.43 2.84
CA ALA A 183 -13.00 -0.82 3.63
C ALA A 183 -12.50 0.48 3.00
N CYS A 184 -12.27 0.48 1.68
CA CYS A 184 -11.90 1.69 0.95
C CYS A 184 -12.95 2.79 1.11
N TYR A 185 -14.22 2.46 0.89
CA TYR A 185 -15.33 3.41 1.05
C TYR A 185 -15.38 4.00 2.47
N PHE A 186 -15.25 3.15 3.50
CA PHE A 186 -15.24 3.58 4.90
C PHE A 186 -14.07 4.53 5.19
N LEU A 187 -12.86 4.20 4.73
CA LEU A 187 -11.68 5.05 4.93
C LEU A 187 -11.80 6.38 4.17
N CYS A 188 -12.24 6.37 2.91
CA CYS A 188 -12.51 7.61 2.16
C CYS A 188 -13.46 8.54 2.93
N SER A 189 -14.57 8.00 3.45
CA SER A 189 -15.53 8.78 4.25
C SER A 189 -14.90 9.36 5.52
N ARG A 190 -14.03 8.59 6.20
CA ARG A 190 -13.33 9.05 7.42
C ARG A 190 -12.37 10.19 7.12
N PHE A 191 -11.56 10.08 6.06
CA PHE A 191 -10.62 11.14 5.68
C PHE A 191 -11.32 12.40 5.19
N SER A 192 -12.43 12.31 4.45
CA SER A 192 -13.23 13.48 4.05
C SER A 192 -13.78 14.26 5.25
N THR A 193 -14.15 13.58 6.34
CA THR A 193 -14.58 14.26 7.57
C THR A 193 -13.42 14.91 8.31
N PHE A 194 -12.24 14.29 8.32
CA PHE A 194 -11.05 14.79 9.01
C PHE A 194 -10.55 16.11 8.42
N THR A 195 -10.49 16.21 7.09
CA THR A 195 -10.12 17.46 6.40
C THR A 195 -11.12 18.59 6.65
N SER A 196 -12.40 18.27 6.85
CA SER A 196 -13.43 19.28 7.14
C SER A 196 -13.35 19.80 8.58
N SER A 197 -12.99 18.95 9.54
CA SER A 197 -12.84 19.35 10.95
C SER A 197 -11.57 20.19 11.20
N ASP A 198 -10.46 19.90 10.51
CA ASP A 198 -9.22 20.68 10.65
C ASP A 198 -9.35 22.08 10.03
N ILE A 199 -10.13 22.21 8.94
CA ILE A 199 -10.46 23.52 8.34
C ILE A 199 -11.36 24.35 9.26
N GLN A 200 -12.27 23.73 10.02
CA GLN A 200 -13.13 24.44 10.98
C GLN A 200 -12.43 24.85 12.28
N GLN A 201 -11.31 24.22 12.65
CA GLN A 201 -10.52 24.66 13.82
C GLN A 201 -9.54 25.80 13.50
N LEU A 202 -9.33 26.11 12.23
CA LEU A 202 -8.47 27.20 11.76
C LEU A 202 -9.26 28.47 11.35
N SER A 203 -10.57 28.51 11.57
CA SER A 203 -11.45 29.68 11.36
C SER A 203 -12.02 30.21 12.67
#